data_AF-A0A955G1Y0-F1
#
_entry.id   AF-A0A955G1Y0-F1
#
_cell.length_a   1.000
_cell.length_b   1.000
_cell.length_c   1.000
_cell.angle_alpha   90.00
_cell.angle_beta   90.00
_cell.angle_gamma   90.00
#
_symmetry.space_group_name_H-M   'P 1'
#
loop_
_entity.id
_entity.type
_entity.pdbx_description
1 polymer ?
#
loop_
_entity_poly.entity_id
_entity_poly.type
_entity_poly.pdbx_seq_one_letter_code
_entity_poly.pdbx_strand_id
1 'polypeptide(L)'
;YWAHETFRRGVQNLAEQYSLEQFTDANREQLQLESTTWFSYYGMPMTMVPADYAANQEYRKHMVDTVLEMNPSAERAINLALDRRPPRPESVPKVAWHMAKIAMIPVTEMMSLITIGELPVEIRDKFGIPFSNSDQRRLDEIRTTIKAFEQSLPDPLRYLTVYDAVRRDRGGEDKNVVDRVAYTGISLGKEIAKRTVVPIFQKARQIAA
;
A
#
# COMPACT_ATOMS: atom_id res chain seq x y z
N TYR A 1 6.08 -19.78 3.44
CA TYR A 1 6.83 -18.54 3.19
C TYR A 1 6.00 -17.64 2.29
N TRP A 2 5.29 -18.23 1.32
CA TRP A 2 4.37 -17.55 0.38
C TRP A 2 3.61 -16.33 0.91
N ALA A 3 2.91 -16.41 2.03
CA ALA A 3 2.18 -15.25 2.58
C ALA A 3 3.10 -14.03 2.82
N HIS A 4 4.30 -14.25 3.34
CA HIS A 4 5.30 -13.20 3.55
C HIS A 4 5.83 -12.66 2.22
N GLU A 5 6.03 -13.54 1.23
CA GLU A 5 6.41 -13.13 -0.12
C GLU A 5 5.34 -12.24 -0.77
N THR A 6 4.05 -12.52 -0.55
CA THR A 6 2.98 -11.64 -1.09
C THR A 6 3.00 -10.24 -0.47
N PHE A 7 3.36 -10.10 0.82
CA PHE A 7 3.55 -8.78 1.44
C PHE A 7 4.77 -8.05 0.87
N ARG A 8 5.92 -8.73 0.80
CA ARG A 8 7.14 -8.17 0.21
C ARG A 8 6.92 -7.74 -1.23
N ARG A 9 6.25 -8.57 -2.04
CA ARG A 9 5.89 -8.24 -3.43
C ARG A 9 4.95 -7.04 -3.52
N GLY A 10 4.01 -6.90 -2.59
CA GLY A 10 3.15 -5.71 -2.49
C GLY A 10 3.96 -4.42 -2.26
N VAL A 11 4.94 -4.45 -1.35
CA VAL A 11 5.85 -3.31 -1.11
C VAL A 11 6.70 -3.02 -2.35
N GLN A 12 7.23 -4.07 -3.00
CA GLN A 12 7.99 -3.92 -4.24
C GLN A 12 7.13 -3.30 -5.35
N ASN A 13 5.88 -3.76 -5.55
CA ASN A 13 4.95 -3.21 -6.53
C ASN A 13 4.68 -1.73 -6.26
N LEU A 14 4.48 -1.35 -4.99
CA LEU A 14 4.28 0.04 -4.63
C LEU A 14 5.46 0.92 -5.06
N ALA A 15 6.68 0.48 -4.75
CA ALA A 15 7.90 1.20 -5.13
C ALA A 15 8.09 1.26 -6.66
N GLU A 16 7.89 0.15 -7.37
CA GLU A 16 8.09 0.08 -8.83
C GLU A 16 7.02 0.86 -9.62
N GLN A 17 5.75 0.71 -9.24
CA GLN A 17 4.61 1.16 -10.04
C GLN A 17 4.11 2.54 -9.66
N TYR A 18 4.32 2.99 -8.42
CA TYR A 18 3.71 4.22 -7.90
C TYR A 18 4.72 5.27 -7.44
N SER A 19 6.00 4.93 -7.27
CA SER A 19 7.03 5.92 -6.94
C SER A 19 7.60 6.59 -8.19
N LEU A 20 8.10 7.80 -7.99
CA LEU A 20 8.94 8.54 -8.94
C LEU A 20 10.38 8.04 -8.97
N GLU A 21 10.85 7.49 -7.85
CA GLU A 21 12.21 7.02 -7.72
C GLU A 21 12.38 5.69 -8.45
N GLN A 22 13.50 5.55 -9.17
CA GLN A 22 13.76 4.32 -9.89
C GLN A 22 14.06 3.19 -8.89
N PHE A 23 13.31 2.09 -9.01
CA PHE A 23 13.56 0.89 -8.23
C PHE A 23 14.55 -0.02 -8.96
N THR A 24 15.82 0.08 -8.57
CA THR A 24 16.94 -0.63 -9.20
C THR A 24 17.02 -2.10 -8.77
N ASP A 25 17.86 -2.89 -9.44
CA ASP A 25 18.14 -4.26 -9.01
C ASP A 25 18.80 -4.32 -7.63
N ALA A 26 19.65 -3.34 -7.29
CA ALA A 26 20.21 -3.21 -5.96
C ALA A 26 19.12 -2.97 -4.90
N ASN A 27 18.10 -2.17 -5.22
CA ASN A 27 16.96 -1.95 -4.32
C ASN A 27 16.13 -3.23 -4.13
N ARG A 28 15.97 -4.05 -5.18
CA ARG A 28 15.29 -5.35 -5.10
C ARG A 28 16.04 -6.31 -4.18
N GLU A 29 17.36 -6.39 -4.32
CA GLU A 29 18.23 -7.21 -3.48
C GLU A 29 18.19 -6.73 -2.03
N GLN A 30 18.34 -5.43 -1.79
CA GLN A 30 18.22 -4.85 -0.46
C GLN A 30 16.86 -5.15 0.17
N LEU A 31 15.77 -4.96 -0.56
CA LEU A 31 14.43 -5.28 -0.08
C LEU A 31 14.28 -6.77 0.25
N GLN A 32 14.92 -7.67 -0.51
CA GLN A 32 14.93 -9.10 -0.20
C GLN A 32 15.66 -9.38 1.13
N LEU A 33 16.85 -8.82 1.33
CA LEU A 33 17.62 -9.02 2.56
C LEU A 33 16.93 -8.43 3.80
N GLU A 34 16.36 -7.23 3.66
CA GLU A 34 15.59 -6.57 4.72
C GLU A 34 14.34 -7.39 5.07
N SER A 35 13.58 -7.81 4.07
CA SER A 35 12.37 -8.61 4.31
C SER A 35 12.69 -9.99 4.91
N THR A 36 13.75 -10.66 4.49
CA THR A 36 14.25 -11.89 5.13
C THR A 36 14.56 -11.67 6.61
N THR A 37 15.24 -10.56 6.93
CA THR A 37 15.54 -10.18 8.32
C THR A 37 14.25 -9.95 9.11
N TRP A 38 13.31 -9.20 8.55
CA TRP A 38 12.02 -8.94 9.18
C TRP A 38 11.22 -10.22 9.45
N PHE A 39 11.19 -11.14 8.47
CA PHE A 39 10.45 -12.38 8.59
C PHE A 39 11.11 -13.39 9.54
N SER A 40 12.42 -13.28 9.80
CA SER A 40 13.07 -14.10 10.83
C SER A 40 12.48 -13.88 12.24
N TYR A 41 11.94 -12.69 12.51
CA TYR A 41 11.28 -12.38 13.79
C TYR A 41 9.91 -13.06 13.95
N TYR A 42 9.32 -13.58 12.87
CA TYR A 42 8.01 -14.25 12.89
C TYR A 42 8.12 -15.73 13.27
N GLY A 43 9.32 -16.23 13.60
CA GLY A 43 9.53 -17.60 14.09
C GLY A 43 9.33 -18.69 13.04
N MET A 44 9.37 -18.35 11.75
CA MET A 44 9.26 -19.31 10.66
C MET A 44 10.61 -19.99 10.37
N PRO A 45 10.61 -21.24 9.85
CA PRO A 45 11.84 -21.88 9.42
C PRO A 45 12.54 -21.04 8.34
N MET A 46 13.83 -20.74 8.50
CA MET A 46 14.57 -19.96 7.51
C MET A 46 15.03 -20.78 6.30
N THR A 47 14.96 -22.11 6.38
CA THR A 47 15.29 -23.04 5.27
C THR A 47 14.38 -22.89 4.05
N MET A 48 13.20 -22.31 4.24
CA MET A 48 12.20 -22.05 3.20
C MET A 48 12.20 -20.60 2.70
N VAL A 49 13.11 -19.77 3.23
CA VAL A 49 13.26 -18.36 2.84
C VAL A 49 14.35 -18.26 1.78
N PRO A 50 14.08 -17.69 0.59
CA PRO A 50 15.10 -17.46 -0.42
C PRO A 50 16.23 -16.58 0.09
N ALA A 51 17.46 -16.97 -0.21
CA ALA A 51 18.67 -16.30 0.28
C ALA A 51 18.90 -14.93 -0.38
N ASP A 52 18.54 -14.80 -1.65
CA ASP A 52 18.72 -13.61 -2.48
C ASP A 52 17.50 -13.37 -3.39
N TYR A 53 17.52 -12.27 -4.14
CA TYR A 53 16.39 -11.91 -5.01
C TYR A 53 16.20 -12.87 -6.19
N ALA A 54 17.28 -13.47 -6.70
CA ALA A 54 17.19 -14.42 -7.81
C ALA A 54 16.46 -15.70 -7.38
N ALA A 55 16.85 -16.29 -6.25
CA ALA A 55 16.18 -17.42 -5.63
C ALA A 55 14.72 -17.09 -5.28
N ASN A 56 14.44 -15.83 -4.89
CA ASN A 56 13.07 -15.39 -4.63
C ASN A 56 12.20 -15.41 -5.90
N GLN A 57 12.75 -14.97 -7.03
CA GLN A 57 12.04 -15.02 -8.31
C GLN A 57 11.72 -16.45 -8.75
N GLU A 58 12.69 -17.36 -8.62
CA GLU A 58 12.49 -18.79 -8.91
C GLU A 58 11.43 -19.41 -7.99
N TYR A 59 11.52 -19.14 -6.68
CA TYR A 59 10.51 -19.56 -5.71
C TYR A 59 9.12 -19.05 -6.10
N ARG A 60 8.99 -17.75 -6.44
CA ARG A 60 7.70 -17.15 -6.81
C ARG A 60 7.13 -17.79 -8.07
N LYS A 61 7.98 -18.02 -9.08
CA LYS A 61 7.58 -18.73 -10.30
C LYS A 61 7.10 -20.14 -10.00
N HIS A 62 7.82 -20.91 -9.20
CA HIS A 62 7.41 -22.25 -8.77
C HIS A 62 6.07 -22.23 -8.04
N MET A 63 5.87 -21.27 -7.12
CA MET A 63 4.62 -21.12 -6.40
C MET A 63 3.46 -20.87 -7.37
N VAL A 64 3.59 -19.91 -8.27
CA VAL A 64 2.53 -19.55 -9.24
C VAL A 64 2.24 -20.70 -10.19
N ASP A 65 3.26 -21.34 -10.75
CA ASP A 65 3.08 -22.36 -11.78
C ASP A 65 2.60 -23.69 -11.18
N THR A 66 3.20 -24.10 -10.07
CA THR A 66 3.08 -25.48 -9.55
C THR A 66 2.21 -25.60 -8.31
N VAL A 67 2.30 -24.65 -7.38
CA VAL A 67 1.72 -24.82 -6.03
C VAL A 67 0.35 -24.17 -5.88
N LEU A 68 0.14 -23.01 -6.51
CA LEU A 68 -1.12 -22.29 -6.38
C LEU A 68 -2.25 -23.01 -7.10
N GLU A 69 -3.32 -23.29 -6.34
CA GLU A 69 -4.55 -23.90 -6.81
C GLU A 69 -5.75 -23.05 -6.36
N MET A 70 -6.81 -23.07 -7.18
CA MET A 70 -8.05 -22.41 -6.83
C MET A 70 -8.73 -23.17 -5.70
N ASN A 71 -8.98 -22.49 -4.58
CA ASN A 71 -9.73 -23.03 -3.46
C ASN A 71 -10.92 -22.10 -3.13
N PRO A 72 -11.93 -22.57 -2.37
CA PRO A 72 -13.12 -21.77 -2.09
C PRO A 72 -12.84 -20.43 -1.40
N SER A 73 -11.77 -20.32 -0.62
CA SER A 73 -11.38 -19.05 0.02
C SER A 73 -10.79 -18.07 -0.99
N ALA A 74 -9.93 -18.55 -1.90
CA ALA A 74 -9.38 -17.75 -2.98
C ALA A 74 -10.46 -17.28 -3.95
N GLU A 75 -11.38 -18.17 -4.32
CA GLU A 75 -12.52 -17.84 -5.17
C GLU A 75 -13.40 -16.75 -4.54
N ARG A 76 -13.73 -16.88 -3.24
CA ARG A 76 -14.46 -15.84 -2.52
C ARG A 76 -13.72 -14.51 -2.49
N ALA A 77 -12.40 -14.52 -2.28
CA ALA A 77 -11.60 -13.30 -2.25
C ALA A 77 -11.57 -12.61 -3.63
N ILE A 78 -11.41 -13.38 -4.72
CA ILE A 78 -11.46 -12.87 -6.09
C ILE A 78 -12.86 -12.31 -6.39
N ASN A 79 -13.92 -13.04 -6.06
CA ASN A 79 -15.29 -12.59 -6.26
C ASN A 79 -15.59 -11.31 -5.47
N LEU A 80 -15.10 -11.20 -4.24
CA LEU A 80 -15.22 -9.97 -3.45
C LEU A 80 -14.45 -8.80 -4.07
N ALA A 81 -13.26 -9.05 -4.61
CA ALA A 81 -12.47 -8.02 -5.28
C ALA A 81 -13.11 -7.59 -6.61
N LEU A 82 -13.77 -8.50 -7.33
CA LEU A 82 -14.52 -8.20 -8.55
C LEU A 82 -15.88 -7.55 -8.24
N ASP A 83 -16.47 -7.86 -7.09
CA ASP A 83 -17.71 -7.23 -6.63
C ASP A 83 -17.41 -5.82 -6.14
N ARG A 84 -17.51 -4.88 -7.07
CA ARG A 84 -17.35 -3.42 -6.82
C ARG A 84 -18.44 -2.82 -5.92
N ARG A 85 -19.32 -3.63 -5.33
CA ARG A 85 -20.46 -3.17 -4.52
C ARG A 85 -20.34 -3.72 -3.10
N PRO A 86 -19.90 -2.91 -2.13
CA PRO A 86 -19.83 -3.37 -0.75
C PRO A 86 -21.23 -3.81 -0.26
N PRO A 87 -21.32 -4.80 0.63
CA PRO A 87 -22.57 -5.19 1.24
C PRO A 87 -23.08 -4.09 2.19
N ARG A 88 -24.40 -3.93 2.30
CA ARG A 88 -25.00 -2.98 3.24
C ARG A 88 -24.84 -3.48 4.68
N PRO A 89 -24.26 -2.69 5.60
CA PRO A 89 -24.32 -2.98 7.02
C PRO A 89 -25.76 -2.91 7.53
N GLU A 90 -26.18 -3.88 8.36
CA GLU A 90 -27.56 -3.95 8.85
C GLU A 90 -27.99 -2.70 9.62
N SER A 91 -27.06 -2.07 10.33
CA SER A 91 -27.24 -0.85 11.12
C SER A 91 -27.47 0.43 10.32
N VAL A 92 -27.27 0.41 8.98
CA VAL A 92 -27.42 1.61 8.14
C VAL A 92 -28.79 1.62 7.44
N PRO A 93 -29.60 2.69 7.61
CA PRO A 93 -30.87 2.85 6.91
C PRO A 93 -30.73 2.75 5.39
N LYS A 94 -31.71 2.14 4.71
CA LYS A 94 -31.64 1.84 3.26
C LYS A 94 -31.34 3.07 2.39
N VAL A 95 -31.94 4.22 2.70
CA VAL A 95 -31.77 5.46 1.94
C VAL A 95 -30.36 6.04 2.11
N ALA A 96 -29.87 6.11 3.35
CA ALA A 96 -28.51 6.55 3.64
C ALA A 96 -27.48 5.64 2.96
N TRP A 97 -27.71 4.31 2.99
CA TRP A 97 -26.87 3.35 2.29
C TRP A 97 -26.87 3.56 0.78
N HIS A 98 -28.03 3.85 0.17
CA HIS A 98 -28.11 4.08 -1.27
C HIS A 98 -27.26 5.28 -1.70
N MET A 99 -27.34 6.39 -0.96
CA MET A 99 -26.54 7.59 -1.22
C MET A 99 -25.04 7.33 -1.01
N ALA A 100 -24.67 6.70 0.11
CA ALA A 100 -23.29 6.35 0.39
C ALA A 100 -22.72 5.40 -0.68
N LYS A 101 -23.50 4.40 -1.12
CA LYS A 101 -23.12 3.48 -2.17
C LYS A 101 -22.78 4.22 -3.45
N ILE A 102 -23.63 5.16 -3.91
CA ILE A 102 -23.37 5.95 -5.11
C ILE A 102 -22.05 6.72 -4.98
N ALA A 103 -21.81 7.35 -3.84
CA ALA A 103 -20.57 8.09 -3.58
C ALA A 103 -19.32 7.17 -3.54
N MET A 104 -19.48 5.92 -3.11
CA MET A 104 -18.38 4.96 -3.01
C MET A 104 -18.08 4.20 -4.31
N ILE A 105 -18.97 4.20 -5.31
CA ILE A 105 -18.75 3.48 -6.58
C ILE A 105 -17.39 3.80 -7.20
N PRO A 106 -16.97 5.08 -7.39
CA PRO A 106 -15.68 5.38 -8.00
C PRO A 106 -14.50 4.81 -7.20
N VAL A 107 -14.58 4.88 -5.87
CA VAL A 107 -13.53 4.39 -4.97
C VAL A 107 -13.44 2.87 -5.02
N THR A 108 -14.58 2.19 -4.96
CA THR A 108 -14.65 0.72 -4.99
C THR A 108 -14.24 0.13 -6.33
N GLU A 109 -14.58 0.82 -7.44
CA GLU A 109 -14.09 0.54 -8.79
C GLU A 109 -12.57 0.67 -8.88
N MET A 110 -12.01 1.78 -8.38
CA MET A 110 -10.56 2.00 -8.34
C MET A 110 -9.84 0.94 -7.49
N MET A 111 -10.37 0.62 -6.31
CA MET A 111 -9.79 -0.39 -5.42
C MET A 111 -9.84 -1.78 -6.04
N SER A 112 -10.95 -2.15 -6.68
CA SER A 112 -11.08 -3.41 -7.44
C SER A 112 -10.03 -3.48 -8.55
N LEU A 113 -9.90 -2.39 -9.33
CA LEU A 113 -8.96 -2.31 -10.43
C LEU A 113 -7.50 -2.45 -9.99
N ILE A 114 -7.11 -1.79 -8.90
CA ILE A 114 -5.76 -1.92 -8.32
C ILE A 114 -5.56 -3.33 -7.77
N THR A 115 -6.53 -3.85 -6.99
CA THR A 115 -6.40 -5.16 -6.33
C THR A 115 -6.22 -6.29 -7.35
N ILE A 116 -7.02 -6.30 -8.42
CA ILE A 116 -6.90 -7.31 -9.49
C ILE A 116 -5.75 -6.98 -10.43
N GLY A 117 -5.54 -5.72 -10.77
CA GLY A 117 -4.57 -5.28 -11.76
C GLY A 117 -3.11 -5.44 -11.33
N GLU A 118 -2.84 -5.35 -10.02
CA GLU A 118 -1.50 -5.58 -9.45
C GLU A 118 -1.15 -7.08 -9.31
N LEU A 119 -2.11 -7.98 -9.55
CA LEU A 119 -1.80 -9.41 -9.65
C LEU A 119 -0.91 -9.68 -10.88
N PRO A 120 0.11 -10.54 -10.76
CA PRO A 120 0.86 -11.05 -11.90
C PRO A 120 -0.10 -11.57 -12.98
N VAL A 121 0.25 -11.31 -14.25
CA VAL A 121 -0.57 -11.73 -15.40
C VAL A 121 -0.76 -13.24 -15.39
N GLU A 122 0.28 -13.99 -15.01
CA GLU A 122 0.27 -15.44 -14.90
C GLU A 122 -0.77 -15.95 -13.89
N ILE A 123 -0.97 -15.24 -12.77
CA ILE A 123 -2.01 -15.58 -11.78
C ILE A 123 -3.40 -15.31 -12.34
N ARG A 124 -3.58 -14.16 -13.02
CA ARG A 124 -4.86 -13.78 -13.62
C ARG A 124 -5.27 -14.78 -14.70
N ASP A 125 -4.35 -15.15 -15.58
CA ASP A 125 -4.58 -16.10 -16.66
C ASP A 125 -4.84 -17.51 -16.10
N LYS A 126 -4.03 -17.97 -15.14
CA LYS A 126 -4.19 -19.30 -14.51
C LYS A 126 -5.58 -19.49 -13.88
N PHE A 127 -6.13 -18.43 -13.31
CA PHE A 127 -7.42 -18.49 -12.61
C PHE A 127 -8.58 -17.88 -13.39
N GLY A 128 -8.37 -17.50 -14.66
CA GLY A 128 -9.42 -16.94 -15.51
C GLY A 128 -10.01 -15.63 -14.96
N ILE A 129 -9.22 -14.83 -14.25
CA ILE A 129 -9.67 -13.58 -13.66
C ILE A 129 -9.85 -12.55 -14.79
N PRO A 130 -11.06 -12.02 -15.03
CA PRO A 130 -11.30 -11.13 -16.14
C PRO A 130 -10.56 -9.80 -15.93
N PHE A 131 -9.73 -9.44 -16.90
CA PHE A 131 -9.06 -8.14 -16.93
C PHE A 131 -8.83 -7.70 -18.37
N SER A 132 -9.47 -6.60 -18.77
CA SER A 132 -9.44 -6.13 -20.15
C SER A 132 -8.26 -5.19 -20.43
N ASN A 133 -7.97 -4.97 -21.72
CA ASN A 133 -7.02 -3.93 -22.13
C ASN A 133 -7.45 -2.53 -21.67
N SER A 134 -8.76 -2.26 -21.58
CA SER A 134 -9.26 -1.01 -21.02
C SER A 134 -9.02 -0.89 -19.52
N ASP A 135 -9.10 -1.99 -18.77
CA ASP A 135 -8.77 -2.02 -17.35
C ASP A 135 -7.26 -1.74 -17.14
N GLN A 136 -6.41 -2.32 -17.98
CA GLN A 136 -4.97 -2.04 -17.95
C GLN A 136 -4.67 -0.55 -18.16
N ARG A 137 -5.30 0.09 -19.16
CA ARG A 137 -5.13 1.53 -19.42
C ARG A 137 -5.55 2.38 -18.24
N ARG A 138 -6.70 2.08 -17.63
CA ARG A 138 -7.19 2.80 -16.43
C ARG A 138 -6.24 2.64 -15.25
N LEU A 139 -5.65 1.45 -15.08
CA LEU A 139 -4.66 1.21 -14.03
C LEU A 139 -3.39 2.04 -14.26
N ASP A 140 -2.92 2.10 -15.51
CA ASP A 140 -1.74 2.90 -15.88
C ASP A 140 -2.00 4.40 -15.73
N GLU A 141 -3.21 4.87 -16.04
CA GLU A 141 -3.67 6.24 -15.77
C GLU A 141 -3.68 6.55 -14.26
N ILE A 142 -4.15 5.63 -13.42
CA ILE A 142 -4.11 5.77 -11.96
C ILE A 142 -2.67 5.88 -11.45
N ARG A 143 -1.78 4.98 -11.90
CA ARG A 143 -0.35 5.00 -11.54
C ARG A 143 0.29 6.33 -11.94
N THR A 144 0.02 6.80 -13.15
CA THR A 144 0.52 8.08 -13.67
C THR A 144 -0.02 9.26 -12.86
N THR A 145 -1.31 9.24 -12.53
CA THR A 145 -1.97 10.29 -11.73
C THR A 145 -1.39 10.36 -10.31
N ILE A 146 -1.16 9.19 -9.68
CA ILE A 146 -0.55 9.12 -8.36
C ILE A 146 0.89 9.67 -8.39
N LYS A 147 1.68 9.31 -9.40
CA LYS A 147 3.03 9.86 -9.59
C LYS A 147 3.02 11.38 -9.78
N ALA A 148 2.12 11.89 -10.63
CA ALA A 148 1.98 13.33 -10.85
C ALA A 148 1.52 14.08 -9.58
N PHE A 149 0.63 13.46 -8.81
CA PHE A 149 0.21 13.97 -7.52
C PHE A 149 1.36 13.99 -6.51
N GLU A 150 2.17 12.93 -6.44
CA GLU A 150 3.38 12.87 -5.61
C GLU A 150 4.38 13.96 -5.99
N GLN A 151 4.61 14.21 -7.29
CA GLN A 151 5.48 15.30 -7.76
C GLN A 151 5.01 16.69 -7.29
N SER A 152 3.71 16.85 -7.14
CA SER A 152 3.10 18.12 -6.75
C SER A 152 3.11 18.33 -5.24
N LEU A 153 3.36 17.28 -4.44
CA LEU A 153 3.39 17.37 -2.99
C LEU A 153 4.77 17.85 -2.51
N PRO A 154 4.82 18.90 -1.66
CA PRO A 154 6.03 19.27 -0.92
C PRO A 154 6.61 18.08 -0.14
N ASP A 155 7.95 17.97 -0.08
CA ASP A 155 8.64 16.88 0.63
C ASP A 155 8.15 16.70 2.09
N PRO A 156 7.84 17.76 2.87
CA PRO A 156 7.30 17.61 4.23
C PRO A 156 5.98 16.85 4.31
N LEU A 157 5.13 16.96 3.29
CA LEU A 157 3.86 16.23 3.22
C LEU A 157 4.10 14.80 2.75
N ARG A 158 5.01 14.62 1.79
CA ARG A 158 5.37 13.29 1.25
C ARG A 158 5.98 12.39 2.31
N TYR A 159 6.79 12.93 3.21
CA TYR A 159 7.46 12.19 4.28
C TYR A 159 6.91 12.49 5.68
N LEU A 160 5.63 12.86 5.84
CA LEU A 160 5.05 13.44 7.07
C LEU A 160 5.55 12.87 8.43
N THR A 161 5.75 11.55 8.52
CA THR A 161 6.22 10.84 9.73
C THR A 161 7.74 10.72 9.83
N VAL A 162 8.46 10.73 8.72
CA VAL A 162 9.92 10.51 8.63
C VAL A 162 10.68 11.76 8.20
N TYR A 163 9.97 12.85 7.87
CA TYR A 163 10.55 14.05 7.27
C TYR A 163 11.61 14.68 8.17
N ASP A 164 11.44 14.62 9.50
CA ASP A 164 12.45 15.12 10.45
C ASP A 164 13.77 14.35 10.35
N ALA A 165 13.71 13.04 10.04
CA ALA A 165 14.90 12.22 9.79
C ALA A 165 15.50 12.54 8.42
N VAL A 166 14.66 12.62 7.37
CA VAL A 166 15.10 13.01 6.01
C VAL A 166 15.75 14.39 6.00
N ARG A 167 15.20 15.35 6.76
CA ARG A 167 15.74 16.70 6.92
C ARG A 167 17.07 16.70 7.69
N ARG A 168 17.20 15.86 8.71
CA ARG A 168 18.46 15.69 9.47
C ARG A 168 19.57 15.13 8.60
N ASP A 169 19.28 14.11 7.79
CA ASP A 169 20.24 13.52 6.86
C ASP A 169 20.68 14.52 5.78
N ARG A 170 19.83 15.50 5.46
CA ARG A 170 20.14 16.63 4.56
C ARG A 170 20.78 17.83 5.27
N GLY A 171 21.27 17.67 6.51
CA GLY A 171 21.94 18.74 7.24
C GLY A 171 21.03 19.90 7.67
N GLY A 172 19.70 19.70 7.68
CA GLY A 172 18.72 20.72 8.09
C GLY A 172 18.20 21.62 6.99
N GLU A 173 18.65 21.44 5.74
CA GLU A 173 18.28 22.28 4.59
C GLU A 173 16.95 21.85 3.95
N ASP A 174 16.07 22.82 3.71
CA ASP A 174 14.85 22.64 2.92
C ASP A 174 15.19 22.83 1.43
N LYS A 175 14.71 21.95 0.54
CA LYS A 175 15.03 22.05 -0.90
C LYS A 175 14.54 23.36 -1.51
N ASN A 176 13.39 23.88 -1.05
CA ASN A 176 12.73 25.06 -1.60
C ASN A 176 11.97 25.84 -0.51
N VAL A 177 11.56 27.07 -0.83
CA VAL A 177 10.72 27.90 0.06
C VAL A 177 9.38 27.23 0.37
N VAL A 178 8.80 26.50 -0.58
CA VAL A 178 7.54 25.77 -0.39
C VAL A 178 7.68 24.67 0.67
N ASP A 179 8.79 23.91 0.66
CA ASP A 179 9.07 22.88 1.67
C ASP A 179 9.24 23.51 3.06
N ARG A 180 9.94 24.65 3.15
CA ARG A 180 10.09 25.38 4.42
C ARG A 180 8.74 25.81 4.99
N VAL A 181 7.87 26.37 4.15
CA VAL A 181 6.54 26.84 4.57
C VAL A 181 5.65 25.66 4.98
N ALA A 182 5.63 24.59 4.17
CA ALA A 182 4.85 23.39 4.47
C ALA A 182 5.32 22.71 5.77
N TYR A 183 6.63 22.57 5.98
CA TYR A 183 7.20 22.05 7.22
C TYR A 183 6.84 22.90 8.44
N THR A 184 6.95 24.21 8.31
CA THR A 184 6.60 25.14 9.40
C THR A 184 5.11 25.04 9.74
N GLY A 185 4.24 24.92 8.74
CA GLY A 185 2.81 24.70 8.95
C GLY A 185 2.50 23.38 9.65
N ILE A 186 3.13 22.27 9.21
CA ILE A 186 2.93 20.95 9.82
C ILE A 186 3.46 20.91 11.26
N SER A 187 4.63 21.48 11.52
CA SER A 187 5.23 21.51 12.87
C SER A 187 4.41 22.36 13.84
N LEU A 188 3.90 23.51 13.40
CA LEU A 188 2.97 24.32 14.17
C LEU A 188 1.66 23.56 14.46
N GLY A 189 1.12 22.85 13.47
CA GLY A 189 -0.05 21.99 13.63
C GLY A 189 0.18 20.86 14.65
N LYS A 190 1.33 20.17 14.59
CA LYS A 190 1.73 19.15 15.57
C LYS A 190 1.82 19.73 16.98
N GLU A 191 2.40 20.92 17.13
CA GLU A 191 2.54 21.57 18.44
C GLU A 191 1.19 22.02 19.02
N ILE A 192 0.29 22.56 18.18
CA ILE A 192 -1.08 22.91 18.58
C ILE A 192 -1.86 21.65 18.98
N ALA A 193 -1.79 20.57 18.21
CA ALA A 193 -2.44 19.31 18.55
C ALA A 193 -1.90 18.74 19.88
N LYS A 194 -0.59 18.82 20.10
CA LYS A 194 0.04 18.40 21.37
C LYS A 194 -0.43 19.24 22.56
N ARG A 195 -0.61 20.55 22.39
CA ARG A 195 -1.05 21.45 23.47
C ARG A 195 -2.54 21.39 23.74
N THR A 196 -3.36 21.10 22.74
CA THR A 196 -4.83 21.16 22.87
C THR A 196 -5.44 19.78 23.04
N VAL A 197 -5.04 18.80 22.23
CA VAL A 197 -5.71 17.49 22.13
C VAL A 197 -5.20 16.51 23.19
N VAL A 198 -3.88 16.44 23.42
CA VAL A 198 -3.29 15.51 24.39
C VAL A 198 -3.79 15.73 25.83
N PRO A 199 -3.92 16.98 26.34
CA PRO A 199 -4.44 17.20 27.69
C PRO A 199 -5.93 16.85 27.82
N ILE A 200 -6.71 17.06 26.76
CA ILE A 200 -8.14 16.71 26.74
C ILE A 200 -8.31 15.19 26.84
N PHE A 201 -7.55 14.41 26.08
CA PHE A 201 -7.60 12.95 26.14
C PHE A 201 -7.05 12.41 27.46
N GLN A 202 -6.01 13.01 28.04
CA GLN A 202 -5.51 12.64 29.37
C GLN A 202 -6.55 12.91 30.46
N LYS A 203 -7.23 14.06 30.40
CA LYS A 203 -8.29 14.42 31.34
C LYS A 203 -9.52 13.51 31.19
N ALA A 204 -9.91 13.18 29.96
CA ALA A 204 -10.98 12.22 29.70
C ALA A 204 -10.65 10.81 30.23
N ARG A 205 -9.39 10.38 30.10
CA ARG A 205 -8.93 9.08 30.61
C ARG A 205 -8.82 9.02 32.14
N GLN A 206 -8.53 10.16 32.79
CA GLN A 206 -8.57 10.28 34.25
C GLN A 206 -10.00 10.32 34.82
N ILE A 207 -10.98 10.82 34.06
CA ILE A 207 -12.40 10.83 34.47
C ILE A 207 -13.04 9.44 34.30
N ALA A 208 -12.51 8.63 33.38
CA ALA A 208 -13.00 7.28 33.09
C ALA A 208 -12.35 6.17 33.95
N ALA A 209 -11.38 6.52 34.81
CA ALA A 209 -10.70 5.62 35.74
C ALA A 209 -11.13 5.92 37.18
#